data_AF-A0A6N9V924-F1
#
_entry.id   AF-A0A6N9V924-F1
#
_cell.length_a   1.000
_cell.length_b   1.000
_cell.length_c   1.000
_cell.angle_alpha   90.00
_cell.angle_beta   90.00
_cell.angle_gamma   90.00
#
_symmetry.space_group_name_H-M   'P 1'
#
loop_
_entity.id
_entity.type
_entity.pdbx_description
1 polymer ?
#
loop_
_entity_poly.entity_id
_entity_poly.type
_entity_poly.pdbx_seq_one_letter_code
_entity_poly.pdbx_strand_id
1 'polypeptide(L)'
;AQHGLSAYYGQAGINWLSVHTGIDFPVSHGTPVMAATDGTVRTQWNGAYGNMAIVTAKDGTETWYCHLSSTTMQSGEVKAGQTIGHAGTS
;
A
#
# COMPACT_ATOMS: atom_id res chain seq x y z
N ALA A 1 13.66 -11.20 -5.42
CA ALA A 1 12.28 -11.01 -4.94
C ALA A 1 11.43 -12.14 -5.51
N GLN A 2 10.44 -12.64 -4.77
CA GLN A 2 9.48 -13.57 -5.35
C GLN A 2 8.61 -12.77 -6.33
N HIS A 3 8.49 -13.25 -7.57
CA HIS A 3 7.72 -12.57 -8.61
C HIS A 3 6.28 -13.11 -8.62
N GLY A 4 5.31 -12.21 -8.76
CA GLY A 4 3.88 -12.56 -8.80
C GLY A 4 3.11 -12.04 -7.58
N LEU A 5 1.80 -12.28 -7.58
CA LEU A 5 0.90 -11.90 -6.48
C LEU A 5 0.72 -13.08 -5.52
N SER A 6 0.75 -12.79 -4.21
CA SER A 6 0.42 -13.79 -3.17
C SER A 6 -1.08 -13.83 -2.85
N ALA A 7 -1.80 -12.74 -3.15
CA ALA A 7 -3.25 -12.69 -3.08
C ALA A 7 -3.80 -11.78 -4.17
N TYR A 8 -4.97 -12.13 -4.71
CA TYR A 8 -5.64 -11.41 -5.77
C TYR A 8 -6.86 -10.65 -5.25
N TYR A 9 -7.32 -9.65 -6.00
CA TYR A 9 -8.57 -8.96 -5.72
C TYR A 9 -9.75 -9.94 -5.80
N GLY A 10 -10.67 -9.84 -4.85
CA GLY A 10 -11.86 -10.69 -4.76
C GLY A 10 -11.59 -12.09 -4.21
N GLN A 11 -10.35 -12.42 -3.83
CA GLN A 11 -10.03 -13.71 -3.21
C GLN A 11 -10.72 -13.82 -1.86
N ALA A 12 -11.42 -14.93 -1.61
CA ALA A 12 -12.04 -15.24 -0.32
C ALA A 12 -11.19 -16.24 0.48
N GLY A 13 -11.34 -16.25 1.80
CA GLY A 13 -10.65 -17.22 2.66
C GLY A 13 -10.51 -16.75 4.11
N ILE A 14 -9.87 -17.56 4.94
CA ILE A 14 -9.73 -17.33 6.39
C ILE A 14 -8.99 -16.05 6.77
N ASN A 15 -8.26 -15.45 5.82
CA ASN A 15 -7.47 -14.25 6.02
C ASN A 15 -8.29 -12.94 5.94
N TRP A 16 -9.54 -12.99 5.50
CA TRP A 16 -10.39 -11.81 5.34
C TRP A 16 -11.81 -12.06 5.87
N LEU A 17 -12.44 -11.02 6.43
CA LEU A 17 -13.83 -11.10 6.91
C LEU A 17 -14.86 -11.35 5.79
N SER A 18 -14.49 -11.07 4.53
CA SER A 18 -15.32 -11.33 3.35
C SER A 18 -14.43 -11.68 2.15
N VAL A 19 -14.00 -10.68 1.38
CA VAL A 19 -13.11 -10.83 0.22
C VAL A 19 -11.94 -9.87 0.32
N HIS A 20 -10.85 -10.20 -0.34
CA HIS A 20 -9.68 -9.35 -0.46
C HIS A 20 -9.98 -8.14 -1.35
N THR A 21 -9.79 -6.94 -0.81
CA THR A 21 -10.10 -5.66 -1.48
C THR A 21 -8.91 -5.08 -2.24
N GLY A 22 -7.78 -5.79 -2.30
CA GLY A 22 -6.55 -5.36 -2.95
C GLY A 22 -5.80 -6.50 -3.63
N ILE A 23 -4.49 -6.31 -3.81
CA ILE A 23 -3.55 -7.32 -4.29
C ILE A 23 -2.32 -7.30 -3.38
N ASP A 24 -1.72 -8.47 -3.17
CA ASP A 24 -0.55 -8.60 -2.29
C ASP A 24 0.70 -8.97 -3.07
N PHE A 25 1.79 -8.28 -2.77
CA PHE A 25 3.13 -8.57 -3.29
C PHE A 25 3.96 -9.23 -2.19
N PRO A 26 4.46 -10.47 -2.38
CA PRO A 26 5.31 -11.16 -1.41
C PRO A 26 6.73 -10.60 -1.45
N VAL A 27 6.94 -9.51 -0.72
CA VAL A 27 8.23 -8.82 -0.61
C VAL A 27 8.80 -8.92 0.80
N SER A 28 10.13 -8.80 0.92
CA SER A 28 10.78 -8.78 2.23
C SER A 28 10.44 -7.50 2.99
N HIS A 29 10.39 -7.58 4.32
CA HIS A 29 10.28 -6.40 5.18
C HIS A 29 11.36 -5.36 4.83
N GLY A 30 10.99 -4.08 4.78
CA GLY A 30 11.89 -3.00 4.40
C GLY A 30 12.00 -2.74 2.89
N THR A 31 11.37 -3.56 2.04
CA THR A 31 11.38 -3.32 0.58
C THR A 31 10.75 -1.95 0.27
N PRO A 32 11.39 -1.10 -0.55
CA PRO A 32 10.81 0.20 -0.92
C PRO A 32 9.44 0.07 -1.60
N VAL A 33 8.48 0.85 -1.13
CA VAL A 33 7.15 0.99 -1.72
C VAL A 33 7.06 2.35 -2.38
N MET A 34 6.74 2.36 -3.66
CA MET A 34 6.71 3.55 -4.51
C MET A 34 5.29 3.93 -4.89
N ALA A 35 5.05 5.24 -5.05
CA ALA A 35 3.79 5.73 -5.57
C ALA A 35 3.56 5.22 -7.01
N ALA A 36 2.41 4.60 -7.27
CA ALA A 36 2.02 4.12 -8.58
C ALA A 36 1.63 5.28 -9.53
N THR A 37 1.16 6.40 -8.98
CA THR A 37 0.73 7.58 -9.73
C THR A 37 1.30 8.85 -9.12
N ASP A 38 1.29 9.92 -9.90
CA ASP A 38 1.36 11.28 -9.36
C ASP A 38 0.16 11.55 -8.45
N GLY A 39 0.34 12.40 -7.44
CA GLY A 39 -0.75 12.81 -6.58
C GLY A 39 -0.29 13.44 -5.27
N THR A 40 -1.18 13.44 -4.29
CA THR A 40 -0.89 13.87 -2.91
C THR A 40 -0.96 12.66 -1.99
N VAL A 41 0.12 12.41 -1.26
CA VAL A 41 0.17 11.37 -0.25
C VAL A 41 -0.33 11.88 1.10
N ARG A 42 -0.96 11.00 1.88
CA ARG A 42 -1.18 11.13 3.32
C ARG A 42 -0.97 9.79 4.01
N THR A 43 -0.62 9.80 5.30
CA THR A 43 -0.49 8.58 6.10
C THR A 43 -1.70 8.35 7.00
N GLN A 44 -2.02 7.10 7.28
CA GLN A 44 -3.09 6.70 8.18
C GLN A 44 -2.69 5.41 8.91
N TRP A 45 -3.21 5.21 10.13
CA TRP A 45 -3.24 3.89 10.76
C TRP A 45 -4.66 3.32 10.67
N ASN A 46 -4.77 2.04 10.36
CA ASN A 46 -6.05 1.33 10.30
C ASN A 46 -5.89 -0.06 10.91
N GLY A 47 -6.86 -0.50 11.72
CA GLY A 47 -6.77 -1.79 12.41
C GLY A 47 -6.69 -3.02 11.49
N ALA A 48 -7.19 -2.93 10.26
CA ALA A 48 -7.12 -4.02 9.27
C ALA A 48 -5.91 -3.91 8.32
N TYR A 49 -5.37 -2.71 8.13
CA TYR A 49 -4.33 -2.44 7.12
C TYR A 49 -2.99 -1.96 7.72
N GLY A 50 -2.89 -1.86 9.03
CA GLY A 50 -1.70 -1.39 9.73
C GLY A 50 -1.36 0.08 9.42
N ASN A 51 -0.06 0.39 9.37
CA ASN A 51 0.37 1.68 8.84
C ASN A 51 0.19 1.68 7.33
N MET A 52 -0.41 2.74 6.81
CA MET A 52 -0.68 2.87 5.39
C MET A 52 -0.37 4.27 4.87
N ALA A 53 0.01 4.33 3.59
CA ALA A 53 0.03 5.55 2.80
C ALA A 53 -1.14 5.51 1.82
N ILE A 54 -1.73 6.67 1.56
CA ILE A 54 -2.82 6.83 0.58
C ILE A 54 -2.39 7.93 -0.37
N VAL A 55 -2.31 7.61 -1.66
CA VAL A 55 -2.04 8.58 -2.73
C VAL A 55 -3.34 8.89 -3.44
N THR A 56 -3.76 10.15 -3.39
CA THR A 56 -4.93 10.65 -4.14
C THR A 56 -4.43 11.27 -5.44
N ALA A 57 -4.81 10.69 -6.57
CA ALA A 57 -4.51 11.20 -7.90
C ALA A 57 -5.38 12.44 -8.24
N LYS A 58 -5.04 13.12 -9.34
CA LYS A 58 -5.71 14.36 -9.76
C LYS A 58 -7.22 14.19 -10.00
N ASP A 59 -7.66 13.01 -10.41
CA ASP A 59 -9.07 12.68 -10.66
C ASP A 59 -9.84 12.26 -9.40
N GLY A 60 -9.17 12.24 -8.23
CA GLY A 60 -9.75 11.81 -6.97
C GLY A 60 -9.60 10.33 -6.67
N THR A 61 -9.02 9.52 -7.59
CA THR A 61 -8.74 8.11 -7.34
C THR A 61 -7.74 7.95 -6.20
N GLU A 62 -8.05 7.13 -5.21
CA GLU A 62 -7.12 6.78 -4.14
C GLU A 62 -6.47 5.43 -4.40
N THR A 63 -5.14 5.37 -4.26
CA THR A 63 -4.38 4.12 -4.17
C THR A 63 -3.87 3.95 -2.75
N TRP A 64 -4.17 2.80 -2.14
CA TRP A 64 -3.83 2.50 -0.75
C TRP A 64 -2.65 1.55 -0.69
N TYR A 65 -1.64 1.89 0.11
CA TYR A 65 -0.42 1.11 0.32
C TYR A 65 -0.42 0.66 1.78
N CYS A 66 -0.80 -0.58 2.01
CA CYS A 66 -1.08 -1.14 3.33
C CYS A 66 0.13 -1.89 3.90
N HIS A 67 0.03 -2.21 5.20
CA HIS A 67 0.97 -3.07 5.93
C HIS A 67 2.42 -2.54 5.90
N LEU A 68 2.61 -1.22 5.90
CA LEU A 68 3.92 -0.59 5.84
C LEU A 68 4.63 -0.66 7.21
N SER A 69 5.95 -0.84 7.19
CA SER A 69 6.78 -0.72 8.40
C SER A 69 7.09 0.74 8.73
N SER A 70 7.19 1.59 7.69
CA SER A 70 7.47 3.01 7.81
C SER A 70 6.99 3.77 6.57
N THR A 71 6.81 5.08 6.72
CA THR A 71 6.51 6.02 5.64
C THR A 71 7.62 7.06 5.56
N THR A 72 7.95 7.52 4.35
CA THR A 72 9.03 8.51 4.13
C THR A 72 8.57 9.95 4.40
N MET A 73 7.25 10.17 4.38
CA MET A 73 6.62 11.46 4.63
C MET A 73 5.19 11.26 5.16
N GLN A 74 4.70 12.23 5.93
CA GLN A 74 3.33 12.20 6.49
C GLN A 74 2.28 12.69 5.50
N SER A 75 2.61 13.71 4.71
CA SER A 75 1.78 14.22 3.63
C SER A 75 2.57 15.08 2.64
N GLY A 76 2.03 15.29 1.44
CA GLY A 76 2.59 16.18 0.42
C GLY A 76 2.46 15.63 -1.00
N GLU A 77 2.97 16.38 -1.98
CA GLU A 77 2.97 15.93 -3.38
C GLU A 77 3.98 14.81 -3.61
N VAL A 78 3.62 13.86 -4.47
CA VAL A 78 4.48 12.76 -4.91
C VAL A 78 4.38 12.56 -6.41
N LYS A 79 5.47 12.03 -6.99
CA LYS A 79 5.51 11.57 -8.37
C LYS A 79 5.45 10.05 -8.44
N ALA A 80 4.91 9.51 -9.53
CA ALA A 80 4.99 8.09 -9.81
C ALA A 80 6.45 7.63 -9.73
N GLY A 81 6.70 6.50 -9.04
CA GLY A 81 8.03 5.96 -8.76
C GLY A 81 8.73 6.56 -7.54
N GLN A 82 8.20 7.59 -6.89
CA GLN A 82 8.76 8.14 -5.66
C GLN A 82 8.51 7.17 -4.49
N THR A 83 9.55 6.85 -3.71
CA THR A 83 9.41 6.04 -2.50
C THR A 83 8.59 6.77 -1.43
N ILE A 84 7.48 6.16 -1.03
CA ILE A 84 6.54 6.69 -0.04
C ILE A 84 6.57 5.91 1.29
N GLY A 85 7.21 4.74 1.30
CA GLY A 85 7.37 3.94 2.50
C GLY A 85 8.15 2.65 2.25
N HIS A 86 8.10 1.77 3.25
CA HIS A 86 8.76 0.47 3.20
C HIS A 86 7.79 -0.63 3.65
N ALA A 87 7.85 -1.78 2.98
CA ALA A 87 7.02 -2.93 3.30
C ALA A 87 7.20 -3.38 4.75
N GLY A 88 6.12 -3.82 5.38
CA GLY A 88 6.07 -4.33 6.75
C GLY A 88 5.25 -5.61 6.83
N THR A 89 4.73 -5.91 8.02
CA THR A 89 3.98 -7.16 8.32
C THR A 89 2.75 -6.92 9.20
N SER A 90 2.35 -5.66 9.42
CA SER A 90 1.30 -5.26 10.37
C SER A 90 -0.07 -5.34 9.76
#